data_AF-D8U9U2-F1
#
_entry.id   AF-D8U9U2-F1
#
_cell.length_a   1.000
_cell.length_b   1.000
_cell.length_c   1.000
_cell.angle_alpha   90.00
_cell.angle_beta   90.00
_cell.angle_gamma   90.00
#
_symmetry.space_group_name_H-M   'P 1'
#
loop_
_entity.id
_entity.type
_entity.pdbx_description
1 polymer ?
#
loop_
_entity_poly.entity_id
_entity_poly.type
_entity_poly.pdbx_seq_one_letter_code
_entity_poly.pdbx_strand_id
1 'polypeptide(L)'
;MLASKPALRREVVSTVSALPCATMVRSVARCPSDRLVASFAVASGPKVLARRHVLVQAQAGTKTGPPATTTEEEYIELDLPKPLGFKFARGNDGGAYIIDVNPKLGNVDARVQPGDKIVLISASFGSEVWKAENFGQIMYAIRTRSGTVYMKLKRNFGDLSALEEDGVDAAEKMWKKERAGGNYGAGTKEIQARNYVQRKENERKRREMFDDALAKFKENDIQGALVEFENIIAMEPRNYVGDNFSRNTPIYKVAQYNIACCYSMLDQVEEALKSLDSAMSSGFDNFDQIRRDKNLVKVRASPKFQQLIDKYDEPVVNWNAVKATFGAFGGLFGGKKDE
;
A
#
# COMPACT_ATOMS: atom_id res chain seq x y z
N MET A 1 -28.95 -46.99 40.83
CA MET A 1 -29.44 -45.66 40.39
C MET A 1 -28.28 -44.68 40.44
N LEU A 2 -28.22 -43.75 39.47
CA LEU A 2 -27.31 -42.60 39.32
C LEU A 2 -25.89 -42.97 38.82
N ALA A 3 -25.68 -43.20 37.52
CA ALA A 3 -25.60 -42.25 36.39
C ALA A 3 -24.27 -41.47 36.34
N SER A 4 -23.37 -41.97 35.49
CA SER A 4 -22.08 -41.40 35.09
C SER A 4 -22.26 -40.39 33.94
N LYS A 5 -21.52 -39.28 33.96
CA LYS A 5 -21.20 -38.44 32.79
C LYS A 5 -19.79 -37.84 32.94
N PRO A 6 -18.87 -38.07 31.99
CA PRO A 6 -17.62 -37.31 31.89
C PRO A 6 -17.74 -36.16 30.88
N ALA A 7 -17.20 -34.98 31.23
CA ALA A 7 -17.13 -33.82 30.34
C ALA A 7 -15.79 -33.79 29.57
N LEU A 8 -15.92 -33.59 28.26
CA LEU A 8 -14.90 -33.69 27.22
C LEU A 8 -13.89 -32.53 27.22
N ARG A 9 -12.61 -32.87 27.06
CA ARG A 9 -11.62 -32.03 26.38
C ARG A 9 -11.96 -32.00 24.88
N ARG A 10 -11.95 -30.81 24.26
CA ARG A 10 -11.96 -30.66 22.81
C ARG A 10 -10.76 -29.84 22.37
N GLU A 11 -9.90 -30.50 21.62
CA GLU A 11 -8.90 -29.88 20.75
C GLU A 11 -9.60 -29.08 19.65
N VAL A 12 -9.05 -27.90 19.33
CA VAL A 12 -9.44 -27.15 18.13
C VAL A 12 -8.32 -27.35 17.12
N VAL A 13 -8.56 -28.29 16.21
CA VAL A 13 -7.74 -28.52 15.02
C VAL A 13 -8.10 -27.45 13.98
N SER A 14 -7.06 -26.76 13.52
CA SER A 14 -7.05 -25.89 12.35
C SER A 14 -7.16 -26.73 11.07
N THR A 15 -8.13 -26.44 10.21
CA THR A 15 -8.13 -26.90 8.81
C THR A 15 -8.50 -25.77 7.86
N VAL A 16 -7.50 -25.38 7.09
CA VAL A 16 -7.60 -24.66 5.81
C VAL A 16 -8.32 -25.55 4.81
N SER A 17 -9.29 -25.02 4.08
CA SER A 17 -9.87 -25.72 2.92
C SER A 17 -10.03 -24.76 1.74
N ALA A 18 -9.24 -25.03 0.70
CA ALA A 18 -9.42 -24.54 -0.65
C ALA A 18 -10.42 -25.45 -1.39
N LEU A 19 -11.31 -24.88 -2.21
CA LEU A 19 -12.21 -25.65 -3.07
C LEU A 19 -12.10 -25.24 -4.54
N PRO A 20 -12.40 -26.17 -5.48
CA PRO A 20 -11.92 -26.13 -6.85
C PRO A 20 -12.96 -25.64 -7.87
N CYS A 21 -12.41 -25.42 -9.07
CA CYS A 21 -13.03 -25.02 -10.32
C CYS A 21 -14.16 -25.95 -10.78
N ALA A 22 -15.27 -25.39 -11.26
CA ALA A 22 -16.28 -26.09 -12.05
C ALA A 22 -16.70 -25.21 -13.25
N THR A 23 -16.36 -25.71 -14.44
CA THR A 23 -16.84 -25.25 -15.74
C THR A 23 -18.22 -25.88 -15.99
N MET A 24 -19.18 -25.13 -16.54
CA MET A 24 -19.86 -25.41 -17.82
C MET A 24 -21.30 -24.88 -17.93
N VAL A 25 -21.56 -24.40 -19.16
CA VAL A 25 -22.81 -24.38 -19.92
C VAL A 25 -23.71 -23.16 -19.77
N ARG A 26 -23.72 -22.46 -20.91
CA ARG A 26 -24.58 -21.36 -21.36
C ARG A 26 -26.01 -21.86 -21.56
N SER A 27 -26.99 -21.12 -21.08
CA SER A 27 -28.40 -21.27 -21.44
C SER A 27 -29.01 -19.89 -21.65
N VAL A 28 -29.53 -19.70 -22.86
CA VAL A 28 -30.24 -18.50 -23.33
C VAL A 28 -31.72 -18.72 -23.06
N ALA A 29 -32.39 -17.79 -22.38
CA ALA A 29 -33.85 -17.71 -22.40
C ALA A 29 -34.34 -16.26 -22.26
N ARG A 30 -35.27 -15.91 -23.15
CA ARG A 30 -35.92 -14.61 -23.34
C ARG A 30 -36.86 -14.27 -22.18
N CYS A 31 -36.96 -12.99 -21.84
CA CYS A 31 -38.10 -12.44 -21.10
C CYS A 31 -39.06 -11.75 -22.08
N PRO A 32 -40.39 -12.00 -22.00
CA PRO A 32 -41.37 -11.12 -22.59
C PRO A 32 -41.82 -10.05 -21.58
N SER A 33 -42.18 -8.91 -22.16
CA SER A 33 -42.94 -7.82 -21.55
C SER A 33 -44.29 -8.29 -21.00
N ASP A 34 -44.77 -7.68 -19.92
CA ASP A 34 -46.14 -7.18 -19.95
C ASP A 34 -46.41 -6.02 -19.00
N ARG A 35 -47.17 -5.07 -19.55
CA ARG A 35 -47.77 -3.91 -18.91
C ARG A 35 -48.93 -4.36 -18.04
N LEU A 36 -49.17 -3.67 -16.93
CA LEU A 36 -50.53 -3.40 -16.48
C LEU A 36 -50.63 -2.01 -15.86
N VAL A 37 -51.71 -1.36 -16.27
CA VAL A 37 -52.11 0.03 -16.05
C VAL A 37 -53.08 0.06 -14.88
N ALA A 38 -53.02 1.08 -14.04
CA ALA A 38 -54.19 1.55 -13.29
C ALA A 38 -54.08 3.06 -13.07
N SER A 39 -54.91 3.79 -13.82
CA SER A 39 -55.18 5.22 -13.69
C SER A 39 -56.22 5.47 -12.61
N PHE A 40 -56.13 6.59 -11.89
CA PHE A 40 -57.29 7.37 -11.45
C PHE A 40 -56.97 8.87 -11.46
N ALA A 41 -58.00 9.64 -11.83
CA ALA A 41 -58.00 10.99 -12.40
C ALA A 41 -57.90 12.14 -11.36
N VAL A 42 -57.15 13.23 -11.64
CA VAL A 42 -57.54 14.57 -12.19
C VAL A 42 -58.22 15.54 -11.21
N ALA A 43 -57.55 16.68 -10.97
CA ALA A 43 -58.03 18.08 -10.92
C ALA A 43 -56.96 18.91 -10.14
N SER A 44 -56.53 20.14 -10.44
CA SER A 44 -57.00 21.23 -11.30
C SER A 44 -55.90 22.35 -11.36
N GLY A 45 -55.77 23.01 -12.52
CA GLY A 45 -55.46 24.46 -12.72
C GLY A 45 -54.12 25.09 -12.26
N PRO A 46 -53.44 25.88 -13.12
CA PRO A 46 -52.17 26.55 -12.79
C PRO A 46 -52.40 27.92 -12.12
N LYS A 47 -51.59 28.26 -11.11
CA LYS A 47 -51.50 29.63 -10.56
C LYS A 47 -50.10 30.20 -10.79
N VAL A 48 -50.05 31.18 -11.68
CA VAL A 48 -48.94 32.12 -11.87
C VAL A 48 -48.77 32.90 -10.57
N LEU A 49 -47.56 32.90 -9.99
CA LEU A 49 -47.20 33.78 -8.88
C LEU A 49 -45.99 34.63 -9.26
N ALA A 50 -46.21 35.93 -9.14
CA ALA A 50 -45.36 37.01 -9.59
C ALA A 50 -44.03 37.08 -8.82
N ARG A 51 -42.97 37.43 -9.55
CA ARG A 51 -41.69 37.90 -9.01
C ARG A 51 -41.92 39.12 -8.12
N ARG A 52 -41.58 39.01 -6.84
CA ARG A 52 -41.34 40.15 -5.96
C ARG A 52 -39.83 40.29 -5.75
N HIS A 53 -39.25 41.33 -6.33
CA HIS A 53 -37.94 41.82 -5.92
C HIS A 53 -38.10 42.47 -4.54
N VAL A 54 -37.47 41.88 -3.53
CA VAL A 54 -37.29 42.52 -2.22
C VAL A 54 -35.93 43.20 -2.23
N LEU A 55 -35.95 44.53 -2.26
CA LEU A 55 -34.78 45.36 -2.05
C LEU A 55 -34.47 45.36 -0.56
N VAL A 56 -33.51 44.55 -0.12
CA VAL A 56 -32.97 44.64 1.25
C VAL A 56 -31.81 45.62 1.24
N GLN A 57 -32.04 46.82 1.78
CA GLN A 57 -30.97 47.74 2.16
C GLN A 57 -30.23 47.14 3.37
N ALA A 58 -29.02 46.65 3.16
CA ALA A 58 -28.11 46.29 4.24
C ALA A 58 -27.34 47.54 4.68
N GLN A 59 -27.67 48.06 5.86
CA GLN A 59 -26.90 49.10 6.53
C GLN A 59 -25.58 48.50 7.05
N ALA A 60 -24.50 49.25 6.80
CA ALA A 60 -23.15 48.94 7.23
C ALA A 60 -23.05 48.86 8.77
N GLY A 61 -22.72 47.67 9.26
CA GLY A 61 -22.23 47.46 10.62
C GLY A 61 -20.85 46.82 10.53
N THR A 62 -19.81 47.63 10.69
CA THR A 62 -18.42 47.18 10.78
C THR A 62 -18.23 46.28 12.00
N LYS A 63 -18.00 44.99 11.77
CA LYS A 63 -17.30 44.13 12.71
C LYS A 63 -16.10 43.52 11.98
N THR A 64 -14.92 44.01 12.37
CA THR A 64 -13.60 43.57 11.93
C THR A 64 -13.38 42.11 12.34
N GLY A 65 -13.53 41.19 11.39
CA GLY A 65 -12.90 39.88 11.44
C GLY A 65 -11.41 40.00 11.07
N PRO A 66 -10.53 39.12 11.56
CA PRO A 66 -9.12 39.12 11.17
C PRO A 66 -9.00 38.91 9.66
N PRO A 67 -8.02 39.54 8.99
CA PRO A 67 -7.89 39.49 7.54
C PRO A 67 -7.67 38.05 7.07
N ALA A 68 -8.52 37.60 6.15
CA ALA A 68 -8.27 36.39 5.38
C ALA A 68 -7.06 36.66 4.47
N THR A 69 -5.93 36.02 4.78
CA THR A 69 -4.77 35.99 3.91
C THR A 69 -5.13 35.13 2.69
N THR A 70 -5.35 35.77 1.55
CA THR A 70 -5.46 35.11 0.25
C THR A 70 -4.07 34.58 -0.12
N THR A 71 -3.77 33.33 0.21
CA THR A 71 -2.51 32.70 -0.20
C THR A 71 -2.58 32.43 -1.71
N GLU A 72 -1.95 33.28 -2.51
CA GLU A 72 -1.78 33.05 -3.95
C GLU A 72 -0.97 31.76 -4.16
N GLU A 73 -1.58 30.75 -4.79
CA GLU A 73 -0.90 29.48 -5.08
C GLU A 73 0.06 29.66 -6.26
N GLU A 74 1.36 29.74 -5.98
CA GLU A 74 2.39 29.83 -7.01
C GLU A 74 2.79 28.43 -7.51
N TYR A 75 2.85 28.25 -8.84
CA TYR A 75 3.21 26.98 -9.47
C TYR A 75 4.49 27.11 -10.32
N ILE A 76 5.35 26.09 -10.25
CA ILE A 76 6.58 25.99 -11.06
C ILE A 76 6.43 24.81 -12.01
N GLU A 77 6.64 25.04 -13.31
CA GLU A 77 6.69 23.97 -14.31
C GLU A 77 8.14 23.66 -14.65
N LEU A 78 8.46 22.36 -14.65
CA LEU A 78 9.80 21.83 -14.88
C LEU A 78 9.75 20.76 -15.95
N ASP A 79 10.73 20.78 -16.85
CA ASP A 79 11.02 19.70 -17.79
C ASP A 79 12.53 19.42 -17.74
N LEU A 80 12.91 18.37 -17.02
CA LEU A 80 14.31 18.10 -16.68
C LEU A 80 14.74 16.69 -17.12
N PRO A 81 15.94 16.53 -17.72
CA PRO A 81 16.49 15.22 -18.05
C PRO A 81 16.94 14.48 -16.78
N LYS A 82 16.82 13.15 -16.79
CA LYS A 82 17.43 12.31 -15.75
C LYS A 82 18.96 12.31 -15.87
N PRO A 83 19.72 12.18 -14.77
CA PRO A 83 19.27 12.03 -13.38
C PRO A 83 18.73 13.35 -12.80
N LEU A 84 17.70 13.25 -11.95
CA LEU A 84 17.14 14.41 -11.24
C LEU A 84 17.86 14.59 -9.90
N GLY A 85 18.28 15.83 -9.59
CA GLY A 85 18.95 16.16 -8.34
C GLY A 85 18.01 16.38 -7.15
N PHE A 86 16.79 15.82 -7.18
CA PHE A 86 15.79 15.98 -6.13
C PHE A 86 15.62 14.70 -5.32
N LYS A 87 15.41 14.84 -4.01
CA LYS A 87 14.86 13.76 -3.19
C LYS A 87 13.41 14.04 -2.85
N PHE A 88 12.59 13.00 -2.94
CA PHE A 88 11.16 13.09 -2.67
C PHE A 88 10.80 12.33 -1.40
N ALA A 89 9.85 12.87 -0.64
CA ALA A 89 9.20 12.18 0.47
C ALA A 89 7.69 12.22 0.32
N ARG A 90 7.03 11.26 0.95
CA ARG A 90 5.58 11.18 1.03
C ARG A 90 5.08 12.07 2.18
N GLY A 91 4.18 13.00 1.88
CA GLY A 91 3.47 13.78 2.89
C GLY A 91 2.31 12.99 3.52
N ASN A 92 1.80 13.47 4.65
CA ASN A 92 0.68 12.87 5.37
C ASN A 92 -0.60 12.80 4.50
N ASP A 93 -0.75 13.73 3.56
CA ASP A 93 -1.83 13.77 2.57
C ASP A 93 -1.64 12.80 1.39
N GLY A 94 -0.58 11.98 1.38
CA GLY A 94 -0.29 11.01 0.32
C GLY A 94 0.43 11.59 -0.91
N GLY A 95 0.61 12.91 -0.96
CA GLY A 95 1.33 13.60 -2.03
C GLY A 95 2.85 13.43 -1.95
N ALA A 96 3.54 13.79 -3.04
CA ALA A 96 5.00 13.82 -3.08
C ALA A 96 5.52 15.24 -2.90
N TYR A 97 6.48 15.39 -1.98
CA TYR A 97 7.13 16.65 -1.64
C TYR A 97 8.63 16.54 -1.83
N ILE A 98 9.26 17.64 -2.22
CA ILE A 98 10.71 17.72 -2.35
C ILE A 98 11.30 17.96 -0.97
N ILE A 99 12.25 17.12 -0.54
CA ILE A 99 12.90 17.26 0.78
C ILE A 99 14.33 17.75 0.70
N ASP A 100 14.96 17.60 -0.46
CA ASP A 100 16.36 17.96 -0.68
C ASP A 100 16.57 18.26 -2.15
N VAL A 101 17.32 19.33 -2.43
CA VAL A 101 17.71 19.76 -3.77
C VAL A 101 19.23 19.78 -3.81
N ASN A 102 19.82 18.82 -4.53
CA ASN A 102 21.26 18.65 -4.59
C ASN A 102 21.74 18.64 -6.05
N PRO A 103 22.40 19.73 -6.51
CA PRO A 103 22.94 19.83 -7.86
C PRO A 103 24.01 18.78 -8.20
N LYS A 104 24.62 18.13 -7.19
CA LYS A 104 25.62 17.08 -7.42
C LYS A 104 25.00 15.74 -7.81
N LEU A 105 23.72 15.51 -7.50
CA LEU A 105 23.02 14.25 -7.77
C LEU A 105 22.39 14.21 -9.16
N GLY A 106 22.21 15.36 -9.81
CA GLY A 106 21.61 15.46 -11.14
C GLY A 106 21.14 16.86 -11.50
N ASN A 107 20.29 16.95 -12.51
CA ASN A 107 19.72 18.21 -12.99
C ASN A 107 18.71 18.75 -11.98
N VAL A 108 18.83 20.05 -11.69
CA VAL A 108 17.97 20.79 -10.77
C VAL A 108 17.58 22.14 -11.39
N ASP A 109 16.49 22.72 -10.92
CA ASP A 109 16.09 24.08 -11.25
C ASP A 109 16.24 24.95 -9.99
N ALA A 110 16.84 26.14 -10.14
CA ALA A 110 17.15 27.03 -9.02
C ALA A 110 15.91 27.61 -8.33
N ARG A 111 14.73 27.55 -8.96
CA ARG A 111 13.47 28.04 -8.38
C ARG A 111 12.86 27.06 -7.38
N VAL A 112 13.27 25.80 -7.43
CA VAL A 112 12.74 24.71 -6.62
C VAL A 112 13.35 24.74 -5.23
N GLN A 113 12.50 24.59 -4.22
CA GLN A 113 12.93 24.55 -2.82
C GLN A 113 12.40 23.28 -2.13
N PRO A 114 13.09 22.82 -1.07
CA PRO A 114 12.50 21.83 -0.17
C PRO A 114 11.15 22.32 0.37
N GLY A 115 10.16 21.43 0.46
CA GLY A 115 8.77 21.72 0.82
C GLY A 115 7.81 21.77 -0.37
N ASP A 116 8.30 22.00 -1.59
CA ASP A 116 7.43 22.10 -2.78
C ASP A 116 6.72 20.76 -3.10
N LYS A 117 5.43 20.82 -3.45
CA LYS A 117 4.57 19.64 -3.70
C LYS A 117 4.41 19.37 -5.19
N ILE A 118 4.52 18.11 -5.62
CA ILE A 118 4.21 17.71 -7.00
C ILE A 118 2.69 17.62 -7.18
N VAL A 119 2.16 18.34 -8.19
CA VAL A 119 0.72 18.38 -8.51
C VAL A 119 0.42 17.71 -9.85
N LEU A 120 1.33 17.78 -10.81
CA LEU A 120 1.23 17.07 -12.08
C LEU A 120 2.55 16.38 -12.40
N ILE A 121 2.46 15.22 -13.03
CA ILE A 121 3.62 14.49 -13.52
C ILE A 121 3.35 13.84 -14.87
N SER A 122 4.35 13.86 -15.74
CA SER A 122 4.30 13.18 -17.03
C SER A 122 4.30 11.66 -16.89
N ALA A 123 3.48 10.97 -17.70
CA ALA A 123 3.33 9.52 -17.69
C ALA A 123 4.64 8.78 -18.03
N SER A 124 4.79 7.49 -17.69
CA SER A 124 6.02 6.75 -18.04
C SER A 124 6.25 6.62 -19.55
N PHE A 125 5.16 6.56 -20.33
CA PHE A 125 5.17 6.39 -21.77
C PHE A 125 4.26 7.45 -22.42
N GLY A 126 4.76 8.13 -23.45
CA GLY A 126 4.01 9.16 -24.18
C GLY A 126 4.15 10.57 -23.62
N SER A 127 3.41 11.50 -24.25
CA SER A 127 3.41 12.93 -23.92
C SER A 127 2.32 13.33 -22.92
N GLU A 128 1.60 12.36 -22.35
CA GLU A 128 0.51 12.61 -21.42
C GLU A 128 1.02 13.07 -20.04
N VAL A 129 0.25 13.95 -19.41
CA VAL A 129 0.51 14.48 -18.07
C VAL A 129 -0.67 14.12 -17.17
N TRP A 130 -0.36 13.48 -16.05
CA TRP A 130 -1.34 12.98 -15.09
C TRP A 130 -1.31 13.82 -13.81
N LYS A 131 -2.46 13.87 -13.12
CA LYS A 131 -2.55 14.45 -11.79
C LYS A 131 -1.75 13.60 -10.80
N ALA A 132 -0.90 14.25 -10.03
CA ALA A 132 -0.03 13.62 -9.04
C ALA A 132 -0.84 13.36 -7.77
N GLU A 133 -1.62 12.26 -7.77
CA GLU A 133 -2.52 11.92 -6.65
C GLU A 133 -1.80 11.18 -5.53
N ASN A 134 -0.94 10.22 -5.88
CA ASN A 134 -0.29 9.33 -4.93
C ASN A 134 1.23 9.30 -5.10
N PHE A 135 1.98 9.30 -4.00
CA PHE A 135 3.45 9.19 -4.00
C PHE A 135 3.98 8.02 -4.83
N GLY A 136 3.34 6.84 -4.73
CA GLY A 136 3.75 5.65 -5.49
C GLY A 136 3.67 5.84 -7.01
N GLN A 137 2.56 6.39 -7.51
CA GLN A 137 2.35 6.69 -8.93
C GLN A 137 3.45 7.63 -9.47
N ILE A 138 3.76 8.67 -8.70
CA ILE A 138 4.76 9.67 -9.05
C ILE A 138 6.14 9.01 -9.13
N MET A 139 6.52 8.22 -8.12
CA MET A 139 7.81 7.53 -8.10
C MET A 139 7.92 6.49 -9.20
N TYR A 140 6.84 5.77 -9.53
CA TYR A 140 6.81 4.84 -10.66
C TYR A 140 7.08 5.57 -11.98
N ALA A 141 6.38 6.67 -12.25
CA ALA A 141 6.57 7.49 -13.45
C ALA A 141 8.01 8.01 -13.54
N ILE A 142 8.54 8.57 -12.44
CA ILE A 142 9.92 9.04 -12.37
C ILE A 142 10.91 7.89 -12.56
N ARG A 143 10.66 6.66 -12.10
CA ARG A 143 11.63 5.55 -12.28
C ARG A 143 11.62 5.01 -13.71
N THR A 144 10.45 4.85 -14.30
CA THR A 144 10.27 4.11 -15.56
C THR A 144 10.32 4.96 -16.83
N ARG A 145 10.13 6.29 -16.74
CA ARG A 145 10.16 7.18 -17.91
C ARG A 145 11.55 7.28 -18.56
N SER A 146 11.64 7.16 -19.89
CA SER A 146 12.87 7.44 -20.62
C SER A 146 12.90 8.91 -21.08
N GLY A 147 14.05 9.59 -20.96
CA GLY A 147 14.21 10.98 -21.38
C GLY A 147 13.91 12.01 -20.28
N THR A 148 13.26 13.11 -20.65
CA THR A 148 12.94 14.22 -19.72
C THR A 148 11.67 13.93 -18.94
N VAL A 149 11.64 14.38 -17.69
CA VAL A 149 10.49 14.26 -16.79
C VAL A 149 9.85 15.63 -16.65
N TYR A 150 8.61 15.76 -17.10
CA TYR A 150 7.82 16.97 -16.88
C TYR A 150 7.06 16.85 -15.55
N MET A 151 7.12 17.90 -14.75
CA MET A 151 6.36 18.00 -13.50
C MET A 151 5.95 19.45 -13.21
N LYS A 152 4.76 19.60 -12.62
CA LYS A 152 4.29 20.88 -12.07
C LYS A 152 4.32 20.81 -10.55
N LEU A 153 5.07 21.71 -9.95
CA LEU A 153 5.20 21.86 -8.51
C LEU A 153 4.30 23.01 -8.03
N LYS A 154 3.67 22.83 -6.88
CA LYS A 154 3.07 23.91 -6.09
C LYS A 154 4.08 24.35 -5.04
N ARG A 155 4.36 25.64 -4.99
CA ARG A 155 5.31 26.18 -4.01
C ARG A 155 4.69 26.17 -2.62
N ASN A 156 5.49 25.72 -1.67
CA ASN A 156 5.13 25.79 -0.25
C ASN A 156 6.10 26.67 0.56
N PHE A 157 7.02 27.40 -0.09
CA PHE A 157 7.92 28.37 0.54
C PHE A 157 8.71 27.80 1.74
N GLY A 158 9.11 26.53 1.68
CA GLY A 158 9.81 25.87 2.78
C GLY A 158 8.92 25.37 3.91
N ASP A 159 7.59 25.44 3.77
CA ASP A 159 6.67 24.84 4.72
C ASP A 159 6.70 23.32 4.59
N LEU A 160 7.25 22.68 5.62
CA LEU A 160 7.34 21.24 5.77
C LEU A 160 6.18 20.69 6.61
N SER A 161 5.17 21.49 6.99
CA SER A 161 4.03 21.05 7.81
C SER A 161 3.32 19.79 7.29
N ALA A 162 3.22 19.63 5.96
CA ALA A 162 2.64 18.43 5.36
C ALA A 162 3.51 17.15 5.49
N LEU A 163 4.80 17.33 5.79
CA LEU A 163 5.80 16.29 6.04
C LEU A 163 6.09 16.11 7.54
N GLU A 164 5.86 17.14 8.34
CA GLU A 164 5.98 17.10 9.79
C GLU A 164 4.77 16.36 10.38
N GLU A 165 5.05 15.41 11.27
CA GLU A 165 4.04 14.70 12.02
C GLU A 165 3.44 15.65 13.08
N ASP A 166 2.51 16.53 12.68
CA ASP A 166 1.81 17.48 13.56
C ASP A 166 1.06 16.82 14.74
N GLY A 167 0.91 15.49 14.73
CA GLY A 167 0.33 14.73 15.83
C GLY A 167 1.32 14.27 16.89
N VAL A 168 2.62 14.32 16.63
CA VAL A 168 3.62 13.63 17.43
C VAL A 168 4.47 14.63 18.20
N ASP A 169 4.92 15.74 17.62
CA ASP A 169 5.86 16.64 18.30
C ASP A 169 5.23 17.61 19.32
N ALA A 170 4.11 18.27 18.98
CA ALA A 170 3.40 19.16 19.91
C ALA A 170 2.76 18.38 21.06
N ALA A 171 2.25 17.20 20.71
CA ALA A 171 1.65 16.30 21.65
C ALA A 171 2.75 15.63 22.51
N GLU A 172 3.90 15.20 21.97
CA GLU A 172 5.07 14.74 22.74
C GLU A 172 5.63 15.80 23.67
N LYS A 173 5.66 17.07 23.26
CA LYS A 173 6.05 18.18 24.13
C LYS A 173 5.04 18.40 25.26
N MET A 174 3.74 18.34 24.96
CA MET A 174 2.66 18.38 25.96
C MET A 174 2.75 17.17 26.91
N TRP A 175 3.09 15.98 26.41
CA TRP A 175 3.22 14.74 27.17
C TRP A 175 4.50 14.68 28.01
N LYS A 176 5.61 15.25 27.54
CA LYS A 176 6.82 15.40 28.35
C LYS A 176 6.55 16.32 29.55
N LYS A 177 5.72 17.34 29.34
CA LYS A 177 5.25 18.27 30.39
C LYS A 177 4.25 17.60 31.35
N GLU A 178 3.32 16.77 30.88
CA GLU A 178 2.39 16.00 31.72
C GLU A 178 3.09 14.88 32.51
N ARG A 179 4.03 14.14 31.88
CA ARG A 179 4.87 13.13 32.57
C ARG A 179 5.76 13.76 33.64
N ALA A 180 6.30 14.96 33.38
CA ALA A 180 7.07 15.71 34.38
C ALA A 180 6.22 16.23 35.55
N GLY A 181 4.89 16.34 35.36
CA GLY A 181 3.96 16.89 36.35
C GLY A 181 3.35 15.87 37.32
N GLY A 182 3.68 14.57 37.22
CA GLY A 182 3.24 13.55 38.17
C GLY A 182 1.73 13.19 38.15
N ASN A 183 0.94 13.77 37.24
CA ASN A 183 -0.51 13.56 37.16
C ASN A 183 -0.87 12.47 36.14
N TYR A 184 -0.92 11.21 36.57
CA TYR A 184 -1.08 10.03 35.72
C TYR A 184 -2.49 9.40 35.75
N GLY A 185 -3.56 10.19 35.79
CA GLY A 185 -4.92 9.66 36.03
C GLY A 185 -5.83 9.55 34.80
N ALA A 186 -6.06 10.68 34.12
CA ALA A 186 -7.18 10.87 33.18
C ALA A 186 -6.78 11.59 31.87
N GLY A 187 -5.49 11.70 31.58
CA GLY A 187 -5.02 12.05 30.23
C GLY A 187 -4.41 10.84 29.53
N THR A 188 -3.69 10.02 30.29
CA THR A 188 -2.98 8.84 29.80
C THR A 188 -3.89 7.70 29.36
N LYS A 189 -5.04 7.49 30.00
CA LYS A 189 -6.03 6.45 29.63
C LYS A 189 -6.75 6.79 28.33
N GLU A 190 -7.10 8.06 28.16
CA GLU A 190 -7.77 8.63 27.01
C GLU A 190 -6.85 8.60 25.79
N ILE A 191 -5.55 8.84 25.99
CA ILE A 191 -4.52 8.69 24.97
C ILE A 191 -4.32 7.21 24.61
N GLN A 192 -4.25 6.31 25.59
CA GLN A 192 -4.16 4.87 25.32
C GLN A 192 -5.38 4.39 24.52
N ALA A 193 -6.58 4.87 24.88
CA ALA A 193 -7.80 4.59 24.15
C ALA A 193 -7.74 5.15 22.71
N ARG A 194 -7.33 6.42 22.51
CA ARG A 194 -7.19 7.01 21.18
C ARG A 194 -6.13 6.29 20.33
N ASN A 195 -4.96 6.01 20.87
CA ASN A 195 -3.90 5.28 20.19
C ASN A 195 -4.33 3.85 19.85
N TYR A 196 -5.05 3.19 20.76
CA TYR A 196 -5.63 1.87 20.52
C TYR A 196 -6.66 1.91 19.39
N VAL A 197 -7.59 2.87 19.41
CA VAL A 197 -8.61 3.08 18.37
C VAL A 197 -7.95 3.39 17.03
N GLN A 198 -6.99 4.32 16.98
CA GLN A 198 -6.28 4.68 15.77
C GLN A 198 -5.47 3.50 15.20
N ARG A 199 -4.81 2.72 16.06
CA ARG A 199 -4.10 1.50 15.65
C ARG A 199 -5.06 0.48 15.04
N LYS A 200 -6.25 0.29 15.64
CA LYS A 200 -7.29 -0.62 15.13
C LYS A 200 -7.91 -0.13 13.84
N GLU A 201 -8.11 1.18 13.71
CA GLU A 201 -8.61 1.81 12.50
C GLU A 201 -7.62 1.67 11.33
N ASN A 202 -6.33 1.91 11.57
CA ASN A 202 -5.28 1.71 10.58
C ASN A 202 -5.13 0.23 10.20
N GLU A 203 -5.29 -0.68 11.16
CA GLU A 203 -5.33 -2.11 10.90
C GLU A 203 -6.51 -2.51 10.01
N ARG A 204 -7.70 -1.94 10.25
CA ARG A 204 -8.87 -2.13 9.39
C ARG A 204 -8.62 -1.61 7.98
N LYS A 205 -8.15 -0.37 7.84
CA LYS A 205 -7.83 0.24 6.55
C LYS A 205 -6.82 -0.60 5.74
N ARG A 206 -5.76 -1.11 6.39
CA ARG A 206 -4.79 -2.00 5.72
C ARG A 206 -5.46 -3.26 5.17
N ARG A 207 -6.43 -3.83 5.88
CA ARG A 207 -7.17 -5.02 5.42
C ARG A 207 -8.06 -4.68 4.23
N GLU A 208 -8.80 -3.57 4.30
CA GLU A 208 -9.68 -3.11 3.21
C GLU A 208 -8.87 -2.86 1.92
N MET A 209 -7.76 -2.11 1.99
CA MET A 209 -6.87 -1.93 0.83
C MET A 209 -6.27 -3.23 0.33
N PHE A 210 -5.97 -4.18 1.22
CA PHE A 210 -5.43 -5.47 0.82
C PHE A 210 -6.46 -6.29 0.03
N ASP A 211 -7.72 -6.26 0.45
CA ASP A 211 -8.81 -6.92 -0.27
C ASP A 211 -9.05 -6.28 -1.64
N ASP A 212 -9.00 -4.94 -1.72
CA ASP A 212 -9.10 -4.18 -2.97
C ASP A 212 -7.93 -4.49 -3.92
N ALA A 213 -6.70 -4.57 -3.39
CA ALA A 213 -5.51 -4.95 -4.16
C ALA A 213 -5.64 -6.37 -4.74
N LEU A 214 -6.18 -7.31 -3.95
CA LEU A 214 -6.44 -8.68 -4.41
C LEU A 214 -7.56 -8.73 -5.46
N ALA A 215 -8.58 -7.88 -5.36
CA ALA A 215 -9.62 -7.77 -6.38
C ALA A 215 -9.03 -7.32 -7.72
N LYS A 216 -8.27 -6.21 -7.74
CA LYS A 216 -7.57 -5.71 -8.94
C LYS A 216 -6.62 -6.76 -9.53
N PHE A 217 -5.90 -7.49 -8.68
CA PHE A 217 -5.00 -8.55 -9.13
C PHE A 217 -5.75 -9.68 -9.83
N LYS A 218 -6.92 -10.08 -9.31
CA LYS A 218 -7.79 -11.12 -9.93
C LYS A 218 -8.41 -10.65 -11.23
N GLU A 219 -8.69 -9.36 -11.36
CA GLU A 219 -9.19 -8.71 -12.59
C GLU A 219 -8.09 -8.54 -13.66
N ASN A 220 -6.86 -8.98 -13.36
CA ASN A 220 -5.67 -8.84 -14.21
C ASN A 220 -5.23 -7.39 -14.42
N ASP A 221 -5.70 -6.45 -13.58
CA ASP A 221 -5.14 -5.10 -13.47
C ASP A 221 -3.90 -5.12 -12.57
N ILE A 222 -2.80 -5.62 -13.15
CA ILE A 222 -1.54 -5.83 -12.41
C ILE A 222 -0.93 -4.50 -11.96
N GLN A 223 -1.06 -3.44 -12.77
CA GLN A 223 -0.52 -2.13 -12.43
C GLN A 223 -1.32 -1.47 -11.31
N GLY A 224 -2.65 -1.51 -11.37
CA GLY A 224 -3.51 -1.00 -10.29
C GLY A 224 -3.34 -1.78 -8.99
N ALA A 225 -3.20 -3.11 -9.07
CA ALA A 225 -2.91 -3.95 -7.91
C ALA A 225 -1.56 -3.63 -7.27
N LEU A 226 -0.51 -3.45 -8.09
CA LEU A 226 0.83 -3.09 -7.62
C LEU A 226 0.81 -1.77 -6.83
N VAL A 227 0.15 -0.74 -7.35
CA VAL A 227 0.02 0.56 -6.67
C VAL A 227 -0.66 0.39 -5.31
N GLU A 228 -1.72 -0.40 -5.23
CA GLU A 228 -2.44 -0.63 -3.98
C GLU A 228 -1.59 -1.39 -2.96
N PHE A 229 -0.86 -2.43 -3.38
CA PHE A 229 0.05 -3.12 -2.49
C PHE A 229 1.19 -2.22 -1.98
N GLU A 230 1.74 -1.32 -2.81
CA GLU A 230 2.74 -0.35 -2.36
C GLU A 230 2.16 0.65 -1.35
N ASN A 231 0.90 1.07 -1.53
CA ASN A 231 0.22 1.90 -0.54
C ASN A 231 0.10 1.19 0.81
N ILE A 232 -0.20 -0.11 0.82
CA ILE A 232 -0.28 -0.91 2.06
C ILE A 232 1.08 -0.96 2.77
N ILE A 233 2.17 -1.19 2.04
CA ILE A 233 3.53 -1.16 2.59
C ILE A 233 3.84 0.20 3.20
N ALA A 234 3.43 1.28 2.55
CA ALA A 234 3.67 2.62 3.06
C ALA A 234 2.86 2.95 4.34
N MET A 235 1.78 2.22 4.61
CA MET A 235 1.03 2.32 5.87
C MET A 235 1.52 1.36 6.96
N GLU A 236 2.65 0.68 6.74
CA GLU A 236 3.25 -0.19 7.72
C GLU A 236 3.77 0.62 8.94
N PRO A 237 3.37 0.28 10.17
CA PRO A 237 3.87 0.99 11.34
C PRO A 237 5.35 0.68 11.59
N ARG A 238 6.18 1.74 11.71
CA ARG A 238 7.65 1.63 11.87
C ARG A 238 8.11 0.76 13.05
N ASN A 239 7.36 0.79 14.16
CA ASN A 239 7.68 0.07 15.39
C ASN A 239 6.60 -0.97 15.72
N TYR A 240 6.19 -1.74 14.71
CA TYR A 240 5.26 -2.84 14.94
C TYR A 240 5.91 -3.92 15.81
N VAL A 241 5.17 -4.41 16.79
CA VAL A 241 5.51 -5.61 17.56
C VAL A 241 4.23 -6.43 17.66
N GLY A 242 4.20 -7.55 16.95
CA GLY A 242 3.12 -8.53 17.04
C GLY A 242 3.30 -9.46 18.24
N ASP A 243 2.28 -10.25 18.55
CA ASP A 243 2.30 -11.21 19.68
C ASP A 243 3.41 -12.27 19.52
N ASN A 244 3.76 -12.60 18.28
CA ASN A 244 4.83 -13.54 17.94
C ASN A 244 6.21 -12.86 17.81
N PHE A 245 6.42 -11.70 18.45
CA PHE A 245 7.62 -10.86 18.33
C PHE A 245 7.94 -10.40 16.90
N SER A 246 6.97 -10.50 15.98
CA SER A 246 7.12 -10.02 14.60
C SER A 246 7.28 -8.51 14.57
N ARG A 247 8.26 -8.03 13.81
CA ARG A 247 8.54 -6.59 13.62
C ARG A 247 7.73 -5.96 12.49
N ASN A 248 6.96 -6.78 11.78
CA ASN A 248 6.11 -6.38 10.67
C ASN A 248 4.72 -6.99 10.83
N THR A 249 3.71 -6.33 10.28
CA THR A 249 2.33 -6.80 10.28
C THR A 249 2.21 -8.08 9.45
N PRO A 250 1.26 -8.97 9.79
CA PRO A 250 1.03 -10.18 8.99
C PRO A 250 0.72 -9.89 7.52
N ILE A 251 0.07 -8.75 7.23
CA ILE A 251 -0.27 -8.30 5.88
C ILE A 251 0.99 -7.88 5.12
N TYR A 252 1.96 -7.24 5.77
CA TYR A 252 3.18 -6.73 5.14
C TYR A 252 3.91 -7.79 4.31
N LYS A 253 4.20 -8.95 4.92
CA LYS A 253 4.96 -10.02 4.26
C LYS A 253 4.21 -10.64 3.08
N VAL A 254 2.88 -10.73 3.16
CA VAL A 254 2.03 -11.24 2.08
C VAL A 254 1.89 -10.19 0.96
N ALA A 255 1.78 -8.91 1.30
CA ALA A 255 1.76 -7.81 0.33
C ALA A 255 3.08 -7.74 -0.46
N GLN A 256 4.23 -7.85 0.21
CA GLN A 256 5.54 -7.93 -0.46
C GLN A 256 5.65 -9.12 -1.43
N TYR A 257 5.15 -10.29 -1.03
CA TYR A 257 5.07 -11.44 -1.93
C TYR A 257 4.20 -11.16 -3.17
N ASN A 258 3.02 -10.56 -2.98
CA ASN A 258 2.14 -10.21 -4.09
C ASN A 258 2.75 -9.13 -5.00
N ILE A 259 3.50 -8.18 -4.45
CA ILE A 259 4.28 -7.19 -5.22
C ILE A 259 5.33 -7.89 -6.07
N ALA A 260 6.04 -8.88 -5.52
CA ALA A 260 6.99 -9.68 -6.30
C ALA A 260 6.30 -10.39 -7.47
N CYS A 261 5.10 -10.94 -7.26
CA CYS A 261 4.27 -11.50 -8.32
C CYS A 261 3.91 -10.45 -9.38
N CYS A 262 3.46 -9.26 -8.98
CA CYS A 262 3.12 -8.17 -9.90
C CYS A 262 4.33 -7.75 -10.74
N TYR A 263 5.47 -7.47 -10.10
CA TYR A 263 6.70 -7.09 -10.80
C TYR A 263 7.20 -8.18 -11.75
N SER A 264 7.10 -9.46 -11.35
CA SER A 264 7.40 -10.59 -12.22
C SER A 264 6.51 -10.59 -13.46
N MET A 265 5.19 -10.43 -13.29
CA MET A 265 4.24 -10.38 -14.41
C MET A 265 4.53 -9.21 -15.36
N LEU A 266 5.00 -8.08 -14.84
CA LEU A 266 5.41 -6.87 -15.57
C LEU A 266 6.83 -6.92 -16.17
N ASP A 267 7.50 -8.08 -16.19
CA ASP A 267 8.89 -8.24 -16.67
C ASP A 267 9.96 -7.46 -15.88
N GLN A 268 9.62 -6.95 -14.69
CA GLN A 268 10.54 -6.22 -13.82
C GLN A 268 11.23 -7.17 -12.82
N VAL A 269 12.04 -8.08 -13.36
CA VAL A 269 12.67 -9.19 -12.62
C VAL A 269 13.50 -8.73 -11.42
N GLU A 270 14.27 -7.65 -11.55
CA GLU A 270 15.13 -7.18 -10.45
C GLU A 270 14.33 -6.63 -9.27
N GLU A 271 13.27 -5.87 -9.53
CA GLU A 271 12.39 -5.34 -8.48
C GLU A 271 11.58 -6.47 -7.84
N ALA A 272 11.13 -7.44 -8.64
CA ALA A 272 10.46 -8.62 -8.12
C ALA A 272 11.34 -9.43 -7.14
N LEU A 273 12.63 -9.59 -7.45
CA LEU A 273 13.59 -10.26 -6.55
C LEU A 273 13.79 -9.49 -5.24
N LYS A 274 13.85 -8.15 -5.28
CA LYS A 274 13.97 -7.31 -4.07
C LYS A 274 12.73 -7.40 -3.18
N SER A 275 11.54 -7.36 -3.78
CA SER A 275 10.28 -7.52 -3.05
C SER A 275 10.15 -8.92 -2.47
N LEU A 276 10.60 -9.94 -3.20
CA LEU A 276 10.62 -11.33 -2.71
C LEU A 276 11.59 -11.50 -1.52
N ASP A 277 12.79 -10.93 -1.60
CA ASP A 277 13.75 -10.86 -0.48
C ASP A 277 13.12 -10.20 0.75
N SER A 278 12.43 -9.07 0.54
CA SER A 278 11.73 -8.35 1.62
C SER A 278 10.58 -9.15 2.24
N ALA A 279 9.86 -9.94 1.44
CA ALA A 279 8.81 -10.84 1.95
C ALA A 279 9.42 -11.92 2.87
N MET A 280 10.47 -12.60 2.41
CA MET A 280 11.14 -13.68 3.14
C MET A 280 11.84 -13.17 4.40
N SER A 281 12.55 -12.05 4.31
CA SER A 281 13.18 -11.41 5.48
C SER A 281 12.19 -10.99 6.56
N SER A 282 10.93 -10.76 6.16
CA SER A 282 9.83 -10.41 7.06
C SER A 282 9.05 -11.64 7.58
N GLY A 283 9.58 -12.85 7.36
CA GLY A 283 9.02 -14.11 7.85
C GLY A 283 7.93 -14.71 6.95
N PHE A 284 7.98 -14.45 5.64
CA PHE A 284 7.22 -15.25 4.66
C PHE A 284 7.95 -16.59 4.44
N ASP A 285 7.28 -17.69 4.78
CA ASP A 285 7.88 -19.02 4.91
C ASP A 285 7.31 -20.06 3.92
N ASN A 286 6.38 -19.66 3.04
CA ASN A 286 5.79 -20.56 2.05
C ASN A 286 6.70 -20.72 0.82
N PHE A 287 7.90 -21.26 1.01
CA PHE A 287 8.92 -21.42 -0.04
C PHE A 287 8.44 -22.32 -1.19
N ASP A 288 7.63 -23.33 -0.89
CA ASP A 288 7.04 -24.20 -1.91
C ASP A 288 6.12 -23.45 -2.87
N GLN A 289 5.38 -22.47 -2.36
CA GLN A 289 4.59 -21.57 -3.18
C GLN A 289 5.51 -20.75 -4.10
N ILE A 290 6.57 -20.14 -3.55
CA ILE A 290 7.54 -19.34 -4.33
C ILE A 290 8.12 -20.17 -5.49
N ARG A 291 8.49 -21.43 -5.25
CA ARG A 291 9.10 -22.32 -6.26
C ARG A 291 8.13 -22.75 -7.36
N ARG A 292 6.81 -22.71 -7.12
CA ARG A 292 5.79 -23.23 -8.05
C ARG A 292 4.88 -22.16 -8.63
N ASP A 293 4.86 -20.94 -8.07
CA ASP A 293 3.94 -19.90 -8.50
C ASP A 293 4.15 -19.54 -9.99
N LYS A 294 3.04 -19.53 -10.72
CA LYS A 294 2.99 -19.19 -12.15
C LYS A 294 3.24 -17.71 -12.38
N ASN A 295 2.89 -16.86 -11.43
CA ASN A 295 3.14 -15.41 -11.51
C ASN A 295 4.63 -15.09 -11.39
N LEU A 296 5.41 -15.96 -10.74
CA LEU A 296 6.86 -15.81 -10.55
C LEU A 296 7.71 -16.47 -11.64
N VAL A 297 7.14 -16.92 -12.77
CA VAL A 297 7.88 -17.67 -13.81
C VAL A 297 9.11 -16.91 -14.32
N LYS A 298 8.98 -15.61 -14.60
CA LYS A 298 10.07 -14.76 -15.10
C LYS A 298 11.18 -14.57 -14.07
N VAL A 299 10.80 -14.44 -12.79
CA VAL A 299 11.74 -14.37 -11.66
C VAL A 299 12.45 -15.70 -11.47
N ARG A 300 11.73 -16.82 -11.50
CA ARG A 300 12.30 -18.17 -11.34
C ARG A 300 13.29 -18.55 -12.44
N ALA A 301 13.17 -17.95 -13.62
CA ALA A 301 14.13 -18.13 -14.71
C ALA A 301 15.46 -17.37 -14.49
N SER A 302 15.49 -16.40 -13.56
CA SER A 302 16.68 -15.61 -13.27
C SER A 302 17.70 -16.41 -12.46
N PRO A 303 19.01 -16.36 -12.78
CA PRO A 303 20.04 -17.01 -11.97
C PRO A 303 20.12 -16.45 -10.55
N LYS A 304 19.71 -15.19 -10.35
CA LYS A 304 19.65 -14.54 -9.02
C LYS A 304 18.56 -15.13 -8.12
N PHE A 305 17.56 -15.81 -8.68
CA PHE A 305 16.50 -16.43 -7.89
C PHE A 305 17.03 -17.57 -7.03
N GLN A 306 17.90 -18.44 -7.56
CA GLN A 306 18.46 -19.54 -6.79
C GLN A 306 19.30 -19.00 -5.62
N GLN A 307 20.13 -17.98 -5.85
CA GLN A 307 20.91 -17.31 -4.81
C GLN A 307 20.02 -16.73 -3.70
N LEU A 308 18.87 -16.18 -4.08
CA LEU A 308 17.91 -15.64 -3.14
C LEU A 308 17.23 -16.73 -2.32
N ILE A 309 16.82 -17.84 -2.94
CA ILE A 309 16.22 -18.97 -2.21
C ILE A 309 17.23 -19.60 -1.26
N ASP A 310 18.46 -19.85 -1.71
CA ASP A 310 19.52 -20.47 -0.90
C ASP A 310 19.87 -19.65 0.36
N LYS A 311 19.60 -18.33 0.35
CA LYS A 311 19.79 -17.45 1.52
C LYS A 311 18.82 -17.75 2.67
N TYR A 312 17.62 -18.23 2.37
CA TYR A 312 16.55 -18.46 3.36
C TYR A 312 16.21 -19.93 3.55
N ASP A 313 16.41 -20.72 2.50
CA ASP A 313 16.31 -22.17 2.48
C ASP A 313 17.67 -22.73 2.91
N GLU A 314 18.01 -22.62 4.19
CA GLU A 314 19.18 -23.33 4.71
C GLU A 314 19.05 -24.81 4.33
N PRO A 315 20.08 -25.45 3.74
CA PRO A 315 20.02 -26.84 3.37
C PRO A 315 20.10 -27.68 4.63
N VAL A 316 18.96 -27.92 5.30
CA VAL A 316 18.90 -28.94 6.36
C VAL A 316 19.32 -30.31 5.80
N VAL A 317 19.21 -30.52 4.48
CA VAL A 317 19.84 -31.65 3.78
C VAL A 317 20.16 -31.23 2.35
N ASN A 318 21.43 -30.87 2.06
CA ASN A 318 21.90 -30.88 0.68
C ASN A 318 21.89 -32.34 0.21
N TRP A 319 20.80 -32.79 -0.40
CA TRP A 319 20.59 -34.17 -0.83
C TRP A 319 21.65 -34.66 -1.82
N ASN A 320 22.31 -33.75 -2.54
CA ASN A 320 23.44 -34.08 -3.41
C ASN A 320 24.73 -34.30 -2.60
N ALA A 321 24.98 -33.49 -1.57
CA ALA A 321 26.10 -33.70 -0.64
C ALA A 321 25.88 -34.96 0.23
N VAL A 322 24.65 -35.23 0.66
CA VAL A 322 24.26 -36.43 1.41
C VAL A 322 24.30 -37.68 0.53
N LYS A 323 23.85 -37.63 -0.73
CA LYS A 323 24.05 -38.72 -1.69
C LYS A 323 25.53 -38.97 -2.01
N ALA A 324 26.33 -37.92 -2.12
CA ALA A 324 27.77 -38.06 -2.34
C ALA A 324 28.48 -38.70 -1.13
N THR A 325 28.10 -38.32 0.10
CA THR A 325 28.66 -38.91 1.33
C THR A 325 28.12 -40.32 1.60
N PHE A 326 26.83 -40.59 1.42
CA PHE A 326 26.26 -41.94 1.57
C PHE A 326 26.69 -42.89 0.44
N GLY A 327 26.88 -42.39 -0.79
CA GLY A 327 27.44 -43.18 -1.89
C GLY A 327 28.90 -43.57 -1.65
N ALA A 328 29.70 -42.65 -1.09
CA ALA A 328 31.07 -42.94 -0.66
C ALA A 328 31.12 -43.92 0.53
N PHE A 329 30.18 -43.83 1.47
CA PHE A 329 30.09 -44.75 2.62
C PHE A 329 29.58 -46.15 2.21
N GLY A 330 28.64 -46.24 1.27
CA GLY A 330 28.17 -47.51 0.70
C GLY A 330 29.24 -48.23 -0.12
N GLY A 331 30.13 -47.50 -0.79
CA GLY A 331 31.31 -48.07 -1.46
C GLY A 331 32.42 -48.53 -0.51
N LEU A 332 32.45 -48.04 0.73
CA LEU A 332 33.43 -48.42 1.76
C LEU A 332 33.01 -49.68 2.54
N PHE A 333 31.71 -49.97 2.64
CA PHE A 333 31.17 -51.16 3.32
C PHE A 333 30.67 -52.26 2.38
N GLY A 334 30.57 -51.99 1.07
CA GLY A 334 30.18 -52.97 0.05
C GLY A 334 31.39 -53.47 -0.74
N GLY A 335 32.27 -54.25 -0.11
CA GLY A 335 33.50 -54.66 -0.79
C GLY A 335 34.31 -55.77 -0.11
N LYS A 336 33.74 -56.98 -0.01
CA LYS A 336 34.47 -58.19 -0.41
C LYS A 336 33.51 -59.28 -0.88
N LYS A 337 33.77 -59.70 -2.11
CA LYS A 337 33.05 -60.67 -2.94
C LYS A 337 33.40 -62.10 -2.53
N ASP A 338 32.44 -62.98 -2.81
CA ASP A 338 32.58 -64.29 -3.45
C ASP A 338 33.88 -65.07 -3.21
N GLU A 339 33.75 -66.20 -2.50
CA GLU A 339 34.13 -67.52 -3.03
C GLU A 339 33.07 -68.55 -2.61
#